data_AF-A0A016WXK3-F1
#
_entry.id   AF-A0A016WXK3-F1
#
_cell.length_a   1.000
_cell.length_b   1.000
_cell.length_c   1.000
_cell.angle_alpha   90.00
_cell.angle_beta   90.00
_cell.angle_gamma   90.00
#
_symmetry.space_group_name_H-M   'P 1'
#
loop_
_entity.id
_entity.type
_entity.pdbx_description
1 polymer ?
#
loop_
_entity_poly.entity_id
_entity_poly.type
_entity_poly.pdbx_seq_one_letter_code
_entity_poly.pdbx_strand_id
1 'polypeptide(L)'
;MSRNVLSQWNKMPLPMSIKRTLMKHEDRGKVVCIILLTSLFTVMPVGYHMVVLNVPEEVIQRSINESLFNTFGLALSSSSAAVLWSIVVSCQSIGALLGCFMVTPLLNRCGVKSALMLLNNVLLVLGSLTM
;
A
#
# COMPACT_ATOMS: atom_id res chain seq x y z
N MET A 1 -20.45 2.51 16.73
CA MET A 1 -21.47 3.26 15.95
C MET A 1 -22.74 2.45 15.61
N SER A 2 -22.66 1.14 15.33
CA SER A 2 -23.85 0.31 15.00
C SER A 2 -24.91 0.18 16.12
N ARG A 3 -24.51 0.19 17.40
CA ARG A 3 -25.44 0.02 18.55
C ARG A 3 -26.49 1.13 18.68
N ASN A 4 -26.15 2.38 18.31
CA ASN A 4 -27.09 3.49 18.37
C ASN A 4 -28.15 3.37 17.27
N VAL A 5 -27.80 2.88 16.10
CA VAL A 5 -28.72 2.76 14.98
C VAL A 5 -29.71 1.61 15.21
N LEU A 6 -29.23 0.47 15.72
CA LEU A 6 -30.10 -0.66 16.09
C LEU A 6 -31.12 -0.29 17.18
N SER A 7 -30.74 0.54 18.16
CA SER A 7 -31.68 1.00 19.19
C SER A 7 -32.76 1.95 18.62
N GLN A 8 -32.42 2.74 17.59
CA GLN A 8 -33.37 3.61 16.88
C GLN A 8 -34.34 2.80 16.00
N TRP A 9 -33.84 1.79 15.27
CA TRP A 9 -34.68 0.88 14.46
C TRP A 9 -35.66 0.08 15.33
N ASN A 10 -35.25 -0.28 16.56
CA ASN A 10 -36.12 -1.02 17.46
C ASN A 10 -37.30 -0.19 17.98
N LYS A 11 -37.14 1.14 18.09
CA LYS A 11 -38.17 2.09 18.52
C LYS A 11 -39.22 2.44 17.45
N MET A 12 -38.97 2.14 16.18
CA MET A 12 -39.94 2.44 15.11
C MET A 12 -41.08 1.43 15.06
N PRO A 13 -42.34 1.85 14.87
CA PRO A 13 -43.51 0.99 14.77
C PRO A 13 -43.67 0.44 13.34
N LEU A 14 -42.61 -0.16 12.79
CA LEU A 14 -42.60 -0.74 11.44
C LEU A 14 -42.70 -2.27 11.50
N PRO A 15 -43.38 -2.92 10.55
CA PRO A 15 -43.39 -4.37 10.43
C PRO A 15 -41.97 -4.90 10.19
N MET A 16 -41.66 -6.06 10.78
CA MET A 16 -40.32 -6.67 10.77
C MET A 16 -39.75 -6.87 9.36
N SER A 17 -40.60 -7.09 8.35
CA SER A 17 -40.20 -7.22 6.94
C SER A 17 -39.55 -5.94 6.39
N ILE A 18 -40.09 -4.77 6.73
CA ILE A 18 -39.57 -3.47 6.28
C ILE A 18 -38.28 -3.13 7.04
N LYS A 19 -38.24 -3.37 8.37
CA LYS A 19 -37.02 -3.20 9.17
C LYS A 19 -35.85 -4.00 8.61
N ARG A 20 -36.10 -5.26 8.21
CA ARG A 20 -35.07 -6.14 7.63
C ARG A 20 -34.51 -5.60 6.32
N THR A 21 -35.37 -5.04 5.46
CA THR A 21 -34.96 -4.42 4.18
C THR A 21 -34.14 -3.16 4.41
N LEU A 22 -34.55 -2.30 5.35
CA LEU A 22 -33.84 -1.06 5.68
C LEU A 22 -32.46 -1.33 6.30
N MET A 23 -32.38 -2.26 7.26
CA MET A 23 -31.09 -2.72 7.81
C MET A 23 -30.18 -3.28 6.72
N LYS A 24 -30.72 -4.08 5.80
CA LYS A 24 -29.97 -4.61 4.66
C LYS A 24 -29.49 -3.51 3.69
N HIS A 25 -30.23 -2.43 3.50
CA HIS A 25 -29.78 -1.29 2.67
C HIS A 25 -28.68 -0.49 3.37
N GLU A 26 -28.79 -0.27 4.68
CA GLU A 26 -27.77 0.47 5.43
C GLU A 26 -26.46 -0.33 5.55
N ASP A 27 -26.54 -1.64 5.79
CA ASP A 27 -25.36 -2.50 5.81
C ASP A 27 -24.67 -2.57 4.45
N ARG A 28 -25.45 -2.62 3.35
CA ARG A 28 -24.89 -2.54 1.98
C ARG A 28 -24.15 -1.22 1.75
N GLY A 29 -24.71 -0.08 2.18
CA GLY A 29 -24.05 1.23 2.06
C GLY A 29 -22.72 1.29 2.82
N LYS A 30 -22.67 0.73 4.03
CA LYS A 30 -21.44 0.64 4.85
C LYS A 30 -20.39 -0.25 4.22
N VAL A 31 -20.79 -1.42 3.70
CA VAL A 31 -19.86 -2.34 3.03
C VAL A 31 -19.24 -1.69 1.79
N VAL A 32 -20.02 -0.97 1.00
CA VAL A 32 -19.50 -0.23 -0.17
C VAL A 32 -18.49 0.85 0.26
N CYS A 33 -18.79 1.64 1.29
CA CYS A 33 -17.84 2.63 1.81
C CYS A 33 -16.54 1.99 2.32
N ILE A 34 -16.62 0.86 3.03
CA ILE A 34 -15.44 0.14 3.53
C ILE A 34 -14.58 -0.34 2.37
N ILE A 35 -15.17 -0.94 1.33
CA ILE A 35 -14.43 -1.40 0.16
C ILE A 35 -13.72 -0.23 -0.52
N LEU A 36 -14.41 0.89 -0.75
CA LEU A 36 -13.83 2.09 -1.39
C LEU A 36 -12.64 2.64 -0.57
N LEU A 37 -12.83 2.78 0.75
CA LEU A 37 -11.76 3.26 1.64
C LEU A 37 -10.58 2.29 1.64
N THR A 38 -10.82 0.99 1.81
CA THR A 38 -9.74 -0.01 1.82
C THR A 38 -8.97 -0.04 0.49
N SER A 39 -9.67 0.07 -0.64
CA SER A 39 -9.02 0.18 -1.95
C SER A 39 -8.15 1.44 -2.07
N LEU A 40 -8.64 2.59 -1.61
CA LEU A 40 -7.88 3.85 -1.59
C LEU A 40 -6.63 3.75 -0.69
N PHE A 41 -6.78 3.25 0.53
CA PHE A 41 -5.65 3.11 1.45
C PHE A 41 -4.63 2.08 0.97
N THR A 42 -5.05 1.06 0.22
CA THR A 42 -4.13 0.03 -0.32
C THR A 42 -3.25 0.58 -1.44
N VAL A 43 -3.75 1.50 -2.27
CA VAL A 43 -2.98 2.06 -3.40
C VAL A 43 -2.03 3.20 -3.00
N MET A 44 -2.30 3.88 -1.87
CA MET A 44 -1.50 5.03 -1.42
C MET A 44 0.00 4.74 -1.23
N PRO A 45 0.43 3.64 -0.56
CA PRO A 45 1.86 3.33 -0.40
C PRO A 45 2.56 3.06 -1.74
N VAL A 46 1.86 2.44 -2.69
CA VAL A 46 2.39 2.18 -4.04
C VAL A 46 2.68 3.50 -4.77
N GLY A 47 1.77 4.47 -4.65
CA GLY A 47 1.99 5.81 -5.18
C GLY A 47 3.18 6.52 -4.54
N TYR A 48 3.32 6.42 -3.21
CA TYR A 48 4.45 7.00 -2.48
C TYR A 48 5.80 6.43 -2.95
N HIS A 49 5.93 5.11 -3.08
CA HIS A 49 7.15 4.46 -3.57
C HIS A 49 7.53 4.87 -5.00
N MET A 50 6.57 5.31 -5.82
CA MET A 50 6.82 5.78 -7.18
C MET A 50 7.41 7.21 -7.22
N VAL A 51 7.02 8.05 -6.26
CA VAL A 51 7.37 9.48 -6.23
C VAL A 51 8.60 9.75 -5.35
N VAL A 52 8.77 9.00 -4.26
CA VAL A 52 9.84 9.21 -3.27
C VAL A 52 11.25 9.10 -3.87
N LEU A 53 11.42 8.30 -4.93
CA LEU A 53 12.70 8.18 -5.62
C LEU A 53 12.86 9.23 -6.73
N ASN A 54 11.80 9.56 -7.46
CA ASN A 54 11.89 10.51 -8.58
C ASN A 54 12.09 11.96 -8.13
N VAL A 55 11.52 12.37 -6.98
CA VAL A 55 11.60 13.79 -6.54
C VAL A 55 13.01 14.21 -6.09
N PRO A 56 13.73 13.43 -5.26
CA PRO A 56 15.08 13.79 -4.82
C PRO A 56 16.18 13.15 -5.69
N GLU A 57 15.92 12.82 -6.96
CA GLU A 57 16.91 12.17 -7.83
C GLU A 57 18.26 12.91 -7.83
N GLU A 58 18.23 14.22 -8.08
CA GLU A 58 19.44 15.05 -8.12
C GLU A 58 20.14 15.15 -6.75
N VAL A 59 19.37 15.18 -5.66
CA VAL A 59 19.89 15.26 -4.29
C VAL A 59 20.63 13.97 -3.94
N ILE A 60 20.03 12.82 -4.26
CA ILE A 60 20.62 11.50 -4.01
C ILE A 60 21.89 11.32 -4.86
N GLN A 61 21.83 11.67 -6.15
CA GLN A 61 23.00 11.59 -7.04
C GLN A 61 24.15 12.47 -6.54
N ARG A 62 23.86 13.67 -6.02
CA ARG A 62 24.86 14.56 -5.42
C ARG A 62 25.48 13.98 -4.17
N SER A 63 24.68 13.44 -3.24
CA SER A 63 25.19 12.81 -2.02
C SER A 63 26.06 11.56 -2.30
N ILE A 64 25.71 10.79 -3.33
CA ILE A 64 26.53 9.65 -3.79
C ILE A 64 27.88 10.15 -4.32
N ASN A 65 27.87 11.21 -5.14
CA ASN A 65 29.10 11.80 -5.69
C ASN A 65 30.02 12.34 -4.57
N GLU A 66 29.45 13.05 -3.59
CA GLU A 66 30.20 13.55 -2.42
C GLU A 66 30.79 12.39 -1.59
N SER A 67 30.04 11.31 -1.37
CA SER A 67 30.52 10.15 -0.60
C SER A 67 31.62 9.38 -1.32
N LEU A 68 31.51 9.18 -2.65
CA LEU A 68 32.57 8.54 -3.45
C LEU A 68 33.82 9.41 -3.54
N PHE A 69 33.66 10.73 -3.66
CA PHE A 69 34.79 11.65 -3.62
C PHE A 69 35.50 11.58 -2.27
N ASN A 70 34.77 11.53 -1.16
CA ASN A 70 35.36 11.50 0.18
C ASN A 70 36.04 10.16 0.51
N THR A 71 35.53 9.05 -0.04
CA THR A 71 36.04 7.69 0.28
C THR A 71 37.15 7.24 -0.68
N PHE A 72 37.02 7.56 -1.97
CA PHE A 72 37.91 7.07 -3.03
C PHE A 72 38.59 8.18 -3.83
N GLY A 73 38.28 9.45 -3.58
CA GLY A 73 38.82 10.58 -4.35
C GLY A 73 38.30 10.65 -5.79
N LEU A 74 37.27 9.85 -6.13
CA LEU A 74 36.73 9.74 -7.48
C LEU A 74 35.51 10.64 -7.64
N ALA A 75 35.60 11.59 -8.58
CA ALA A 75 34.44 12.35 -9.03
C ALA A 75 33.65 11.49 -10.03
N LEU A 76 32.41 11.16 -9.69
CA LEU A 76 31.52 10.44 -10.59
C LEU A 76 31.19 11.32 -11.79
N SER A 77 31.51 10.83 -12.99
CA SER A 77 31.01 11.39 -14.25
C SER A 77 29.48 11.23 -14.30
N SER A 78 28.80 12.18 -14.95
CA SER A 78 27.34 12.16 -15.13
C SER A 78 26.82 10.85 -15.74
N SER A 79 27.61 10.19 -16.59
CA SER A 79 27.27 8.89 -17.17
C SER A 79 27.25 7.76 -16.13
N SER A 80 28.22 7.73 -15.22
CA SER A 80 28.31 6.70 -14.17
C SER A 80 27.22 6.88 -13.11
N ALA A 81 26.86 8.13 -12.78
CA ALA A 81 25.74 8.42 -11.88
C ALA A 81 24.40 7.94 -12.46
N ALA A 82 24.15 8.15 -13.75
CA ALA A 82 22.94 7.69 -14.43
C ALA A 82 22.83 6.14 -14.48
N VAL A 83 23.95 5.43 -14.61
CA VAL A 83 23.98 3.95 -14.56
C VAL A 83 23.62 3.45 -13.17
N LEU A 84 24.21 4.03 -12.11
CA LEU A 84 23.87 3.68 -10.73
C LEU A 84 22.40 3.96 -10.42
N TRP A 85 21.88 5.09 -10.88
CA TRP A 85 20.46 5.43 -10.73
C TRP A 85 19.56 4.42 -11.45
N SER A 86 19.90 4.04 -12.68
CA SER A 86 19.17 3.02 -13.44
C SER A 86 19.15 1.66 -12.73
N ILE A 87 20.24 1.28 -12.06
CA ILE A 87 20.29 0.04 -11.25
C ILE A 87 19.30 0.14 -10.09
N VAL A 88 19.28 1.25 -9.34
CA VAL A 88 18.35 1.47 -8.21
C VAL A 88 16.88 1.37 -8.68
N VAL A 89 16.55 2.07 -9.76
CA VAL A 89 15.19 2.04 -10.35
C VAL A 89 14.81 0.63 -10.86
N SER A 90 15.78 -0.11 -11.42
CA SER A 90 15.53 -1.49 -11.88
C SER A 90 15.25 -2.47 -10.74
N CYS A 91 15.93 -2.33 -9.59
CA CYS A 91 15.70 -3.16 -8.41
C CYS A 91 14.25 -3.05 -7.90
N GLN A 92 13.64 -1.86 -8.01
CA GLN A 92 12.23 -1.66 -7.66
C GLN A 92 11.29 -2.49 -8.56
N SER A 93 11.57 -2.55 -9.86
CA SER A 93 10.79 -3.34 -10.81
C SER A 93 10.94 -4.85 -10.57
N ILE A 94 12.16 -5.31 -10.26
CA ILE A 94 12.44 -6.71 -9.92
C ILE A 94 11.70 -7.11 -8.63
N GLY A 95 11.70 -6.26 -7.60
CA GLY A 95 10.96 -6.49 -6.37
C GLY A 95 9.45 -6.61 -6.60
N ALA A 96 8.88 -5.73 -7.44
CA ALA A 96 7.48 -5.80 -7.82
C ALA A 96 7.13 -7.11 -8.56
N LEU A 97 7.99 -7.54 -9.49
CA LEU A 97 7.81 -8.79 -10.23
C LEU A 97 7.81 -10.02 -9.30
N LEU A 98 8.77 -10.09 -8.37
CA LEU A 98 8.84 -11.15 -7.37
C LEU A 98 7.61 -11.13 -6.44
N GLY A 99 7.16 -9.95 -6.02
CA GLY A 99 5.94 -9.77 -5.23
C GLY A 99 4.70 -10.32 -5.94
N CYS A 100 4.52 -10.02 -7.23
CA CYS A 100 3.43 -10.57 -8.05
C CYS A 100 3.51 -12.09 -8.18
N PHE A 101 4.70 -12.66 -8.34
CA PHE A 101 4.86 -14.11 -8.42
C PHE A 101 4.50 -14.80 -7.09
N MET A 102 4.90 -14.22 -5.95
CA MET A 102 4.61 -14.77 -4.63
C MET A 102 3.14 -14.61 -4.20
N VAL A 103 2.41 -13.64 -4.76
CA VAL A 103 1.01 -13.42 -4.39
C VAL A 103 0.11 -14.60 -4.79
N THR A 104 0.37 -15.22 -5.94
CA THR A 104 -0.44 -16.30 -6.51
C THR A 104 -0.51 -17.56 -5.63
N PRO A 105 0.61 -18.18 -5.22
CA PRO A 105 0.57 -19.34 -4.33
C PRO A 105 0.03 -18.99 -2.93
N LEU A 106 0.26 -17.76 -2.47
CA LEU A 106 -0.14 -17.32 -1.14
C LEU A 106 -1.66 -17.08 -1.04
N LEU A 107 -2.28 -16.58 -2.11
CA LEU A 107 -3.73 -16.48 -2.25
C LEU A 107 -4.39 -17.87 -2.25
N ASN A 108 -3.78 -18.86 -2.92
CA ASN A 108 -4.28 -20.23 -2.95
C ASN A 108 -4.19 -20.95 -1.60
N ARG A 109 -3.20 -20.61 -0.75
CA ARG A 109 -2.99 -21.24 0.56
C ARG A 109 -3.77 -20.56 1.70
N CYS A 110 -3.82 -19.23 1.72
CA CYS A 110 -4.36 -18.45 2.85
C CYS A 110 -5.72 -17.80 2.57
N GLY A 111 -6.21 -17.85 1.33
CA GLY A 111 -7.46 -17.20 0.92
C GLY A 111 -7.31 -15.68 0.71
N VAL A 112 -8.08 -15.14 -0.24
CA VAL A 112 -7.92 -13.77 -0.77
C VAL A 112 -8.05 -12.67 0.29
N LYS A 113 -8.98 -12.82 1.23
CA LYS A 113 -9.23 -11.81 2.28
C LYS A 113 -8.14 -11.77 3.34
N SER A 114 -7.69 -12.93 3.81
CA SER A 114 -6.68 -13.03 4.86
C SER A 114 -5.29 -12.73 4.31
N ALA A 115 -4.95 -13.21 3.11
CA ALA A 115 -3.65 -12.95 2.49
C ALA A 115 -3.44 -11.45 2.23
N LEU A 116 -4.45 -10.74 1.71
CA LEU A 116 -4.35 -9.29 1.47
C LEU A 116 -4.20 -8.48 2.76
N MET A 117 -4.92 -8.84 3.83
CA MET A 117 -4.77 -8.16 5.12
C MET A 117 -3.43 -8.47 5.80
N LEU A 118 -2.97 -9.73 5.76
CA LEU A 118 -1.76 -10.16 6.45
C LEU A 118 -0.51 -9.64 5.74
N LEU A 119 -0.44 -9.78 4.41
CA LEU A 119 0.71 -9.34 3.64
C LEU A 119 0.91 -7.84 3.72
N ASN A 120 -0.14 -7.06 3.51
CA ASN A 120 0.00 -5.61 3.46
C ASN A 120 0.46 -5.07 4.82
N ASN A 121 -0.12 -5.54 5.93
CA ASN A 121 0.23 -5.05 7.26
C ASN A 121 1.61 -5.55 7.73
N VAL A 122 1.94 -6.83 7.49
CA VAL A 122 3.24 -7.40 7.90
C VAL A 122 4.38 -6.83 7.05
N LEU A 123 4.21 -6.69 5.74
CA LEU A 123 5.22 -6.08 4.87
C LEU A 123 5.42 -4.60 5.20
N LEU A 124 4.36 -3.87 5.54
CA LEU A 124 4.47 -2.47 5.93
C LEU A 124 5.22 -2.31 7.26
N VAL A 125 4.93 -3.16 8.25
CA VAL A 125 5.64 -3.18 9.54
C VAL A 125 7.10 -3.58 9.35
N LEU A 126 7.37 -4.63 8.59
CA LEU A 126 8.75 -5.07 8.32
C LEU A 126 9.54 -3.99 7.57
N GLY A 127 8.96 -3.40 6.52
CA GLY A 127 9.57 -2.32 5.75
C GLY A 127 9.87 -1.08 6.61
N SER A 128 8.96 -0.73 7.51
CA SER A 128 9.17 0.38 8.45
C SER A 128 10.17 0.07 9.57
N LEU A 129 10.39 -1.20 9.90
CA LEU A 129 11.35 -1.62 10.92
C LEU A 129 12.78 -1.73 10.37
N THR A 130 12.91 -1.97 9.07
CA THR A 130 14.21 -2.08 8.39
C THR A 130 14.79 -0.74 7.92
N MET A 131 14.07 0.37 8.10
CA MET A 131 14.53 1.75 7.90
C MET A 131 15.00 2.32 9.24
#